data_AF-A0A957UK85-F1
#
_entry.id   AF-A0A957UK85-F1
#
_cell.length_a   1.000
_cell.length_b   1.000
_cell.length_c   1.000
_cell.angle_alpha   90.00
_cell.angle_beta   90.00
_cell.angle_gamma   90.00
#
_symmetry.space_group_name_H-M   'P 1'
#
loop_
_entity.id
_entity.type
_entity.pdbx_description
1 polymer ?
#
loop_
_entity_poly.entity_id
_entity_poly.type
_entity_poly.pdbx_seq_one_letter_code
_entity_poly.pdbx_strand_id
1 'polypeptide(L)'
;GLAETAGLAILQGQGLSGSAHVLEGLVEHYSGHPLALKLIAQTIQELFGGDIDAFVRDGALIFDDIRDLLDEQFARLSASEREILIWLAIEREALSPQLLRDNLVKVEAGGSFLEALSSLQRRSLLEQSA
;
A
#
# COMPACT_ATOMS: atom_id res chain seq x y z
N GLY A 1 -1.21 5.74 9.43
CA GLY A 1 -2.24 5.46 8.43
C GLY A 1 -3.55 6.08 8.86
N LEU A 2 -4.64 5.72 8.18
CA LEU A 2 -5.99 6.20 8.47
C LEU A 2 -6.43 5.88 9.90
N ALA A 3 -7.38 6.67 10.39
CA ALA A 3 -8.19 6.29 11.55
C ALA A 3 -8.91 4.97 11.25
N GLU A 4 -9.08 4.14 12.28
CA GLU A 4 -9.68 2.81 12.19
C GLU A 4 -11.03 2.81 11.46
N THR A 5 -11.87 3.80 11.75
CA THR A 5 -13.17 4.02 11.09
C THR A 5 -13.08 4.26 9.58
N ALA A 6 -12.03 4.93 9.11
CA ALA A 6 -11.80 5.17 7.69
C ALA A 6 -11.22 3.93 6.99
N GLY A 7 -10.39 3.14 7.68
CA GLY A 7 -9.95 1.83 7.19
C GLY A 7 -11.13 0.85 7.03
N LEU A 8 -12.03 0.80 8.02
CA LEU A 8 -13.24 -0.01 7.97
C LEU A 8 -14.15 0.40 6.81
N ALA A 9 -14.32 1.70 6.58
CA ALA A 9 -15.10 2.21 5.46
C ALA A 9 -14.53 1.79 4.09
N ILE A 10 -13.20 1.69 3.96
CA ILE A 10 -12.55 1.17 2.75
C ILE A 10 -12.89 -0.31 2.55
N LEU A 11 -12.73 -1.13 3.59
CA LEU A 11 -13.01 -2.57 3.51
C LEU A 11 -14.49 -2.84 3.17
N GLN A 12 -15.40 -2.13 3.82
CA GLN A 12 -16.84 -2.22 3.54
C GLN A 12 -17.20 -1.71 2.14
N GLY A 13 -16.59 -0.60 1.71
CA GLY A 13 -16.77 -0.07 0.35
C GLY A 13 -16.29 -1.01 -0.75
N GLN A 14 -15.36 -1.91 -0.43
CA GLN A 14 -14.89 -2.98 -1.33
C GLN A 14 -15.74 -4.25 -1.26
N GLY A 15 -16.85 -4.23 -0.52
CA GLY A 15 -17.78 -5.36 -0.43
C GLY A 15 -17.28 -6.50 0.44
N LEU A 16 -16.41 -6.21 1.41
CA LEU A 16 -15.99 -7.20 2.41
C LEU A 16 -17.00 -7.31 3.54
N SER A 17 -17.19 -8.54 4.00
CA SER A 17 -18.12 -8.92 5.05
C SER A 17 -17.45 -9.91 6.00
N GLY A 18 -17.76 -9.82 7.28
CA GLY A 18 -17.16 -10.67 8.31
C GLY A 18 -17.37 -10.09 9.70
N SER A 19 -16.80 -10.75 10.70
CA SER A 19 -16.90 -10.33 12.09
C SER A 19 -16.19 -9.00 12.30
N ALA A 20 -16.81 -8.09 13.06
CA ALA A 20 -16.29 -6.74 13.30
C ALA A 20 -14.84 -6.76 13.84
N HIS A 21 -14.56 -7.68 14.77
CA HIS A 21 -13.23 -7.84 15.33
C HIS A 21 -12.16 -8.22 14.29
N VAL A 22 -12.53 -8.98 13.25
CA VAL A 22 -11.61 -9.42 12.20
C VAL A 22 -11.35 -8.29 11.20
N LEU A 23 -12.38 -7.52 10.88
CA LEU A 23 -12.27 -6.29 10.09
C LEU A 23 -11.37 -5.25 10.79
N GLU A 24 -11.59 -5.01 12.08
CA GLU A 24 -10.77 -4.12 12.91
C GLU A 24 -9.32 -4.61 12.98
N GLY A 25 -9.13 -5.92 13.22
CA GLY A 25 -7.80 -6.54 13.21
C GLY A 25 -7.08 -6.39 11.87
N LEU A 26 -7.79 -6.46 10.74
CA LEU A 26 -7.21 -6.23 9.41
C LEU A 26 -6.74 -4.77 9.28
N VAL A 27 -7.56 -3.80 9.71
CA VAL A 27 -7.23 -2.37 9.66
C VAL A 27 -6.04 -2.03 10.55
N GLU A 28 -6.02 -2.56 11.77
CA GLU A 28 -4.92 -2.39 12.73
C GLU A 28 -3.63 -3.03 12.20
N HIS A 29 -3.71 -4.24 11.66
CA HIS A 29 -2.56 -4.98 11.11
C HIS A 29 -1.89 -4.23 9.95
N TYR A 30 -2.69 -3.66 9.03
CA TYR A 30 -2.16 -2.82 7.96
C TYR A 30 -1.90 -1.37 8.39
N SER A 31 -1.98 -1.06 9.70
CA SER A 31 -1.75 0.28 10.27
C SER A 31 -2.59 1.38 9.61
N GLY A 32 -3.77 1.03 9.10
CA GLY A 32 -4.63 1.91 8.34
C GLY A 32 -4.04 2.37 6.99
N HIS A 33 -3.09 1.66 6.39
CA HIS A 33 -2.56 2.01 5.05
C HIS A 33 -3.62 1.76 3.97
N PRO A 34 -4.17 2.81 3.33
CA PRO A 34 -5.31 2.68 2.43
C PRO A 34 -5.02 1.80 1.22
N LEU A 35 -3.81 1.93 0.64
CA LEU A 35 -3.39 1.09 -0.48
C LEU A 35 -3.32 -0.39 -0.11
N ALA A 36 -2.69 -0.72 1.02
CA ALA A 36 -2.59 -2.10 1.49
C ALA A 36 -3.99 -2.70 1.76
N LEU A 37 -4.87 -1.91 2.38
CA LEU A 37 -6.26 -2.29 2.64
C LEU A 37 -7.06 -2.52 1.34
N LYS A 38 -6.84 -1.73 0.29
CA LYS A 38 -7.48 -1.93 -1.01
C LYS A 38 -6.97 -3.19 -1.72
N LEU A 39 -5.66 -3.44 -1.67
CA LEU A 39 -5.05 -4.62 -2.27
C LEU A 39 -5.57 -5.91 -1.62
N ILE A 40 -5.53 -5.97 -0.28
CA ILE A 40 -6.02 -7.15 0.44
C ILE A 40 -7.54 -7.31 0.29
N ALA A 41 -8.30 -6.22 0.25
CA ALA A 41 -9.74 -6.28 0.00
C ALA A 41 -10.08 -6.91 -1.34
N GLN A 42 -9.35 -6.54 -2.39
CA GLN A 42 -9.52 -7.12 -3.71
C GLN A 42 -9.20 -8.63 -3.69
N THR A 43 -8.09 -9.03 -3.08
CA THR A 43 -7.69 -10.43 -2.95
C THR A 43 -8.74 -11.25 -2.18
N ILE A 44 -9.28 -10.72 -1.09
CA ILE A 44 -10.32 -11.41 -0.31
C ILE A 44 -11.61 -11.53 -1.13
N GLN A 45 -11.96 -10.52 -1.93
CA GLN A 45 -13.10 -10.64 -2.82
C GLN A 45 -12.91 -11.72 -3.88
N GLU A 46 -11.78 -11.73 -4.57
CA GLU A 46 -11.51 -12.67 -5.65
C GLU A 46 -11.42 -14.13 -5.18
N LEU A 47 -10.83 -14.36 -4.00
CA LEU A 47 -10.56 -15.72 -3.51
C LEU A 47 -11.62 -16.24 -2.53
N PHE A 48 -12.25 -15.36 -1.76
CA PHE A 48 -13.18 -15.73 -0.67
C PHE A 48 -14.56 -15.10 -0.84
N GLY A 49 -14.86 -14.46 -1.97
CA GLY A 49 -16.15 -13.82 -2.22
C GLY A 49 -16.48 -12.69 -1.25
N GLY A 50 -15.45 -12.13 -0.61
CA GLY A 50 -15.59 -11.08 0.39
C GLY A 50 -15.84 -11.57 1.81
N ASP A 51 -15.78 -12.88 2.08
CA ASP A 51 -15.86 -13.43 3.44
C ASP A 51 -14.49 -13.38 4.13
N ILE A 52 -14.33 -12.38 4.99
CA ILE A 52 -13.10 -12.18 5.78
C ILE A 52 -12.90 -13.27 6.83
N ASP A 53 -13.98 -13.85 7.38
CA ASP A 53 -13.87 -14.89 8.39
C ASP A 53 -13.45 -16.23 7.76
N ALA A 54 -13.78 -16.45 6.49
CA ALA A 54 -13.22 -17.54 5.68
C ALA A 54 -11.75 -17.30 5.37
N PHE A 55 -11.39 -16.07 4.95
CA PHE A 55 -10.00 -15.68 4.73
C PHE A 55 -9.13 -15.89 5.97
N VAL A 56 -9.57 -15.52 7.18
CA VAL A 56 -8.75 -15.70 8.40
C VAL A 56 -8.69 -17.16 8.86
N ARG A 57 -9.73 -17.96 8.61
CA ARG A 57 -9.69 -19.40 8.91
C ARG A 57 -8.70 -20.15 8.03
N ASP A 58 -8.63 -19.81 6.75
CA ASP A 58 -7.78 -20.50 5.77
C ASP A 58 -6.40 -19.81 5.58
N GLY A 59 -6.29 -18.52 5.92
CA GLY A 59 -5.28 -17.58 5.41
C GLY A 59 -4.06 -17.32 6.29
N ALA A 60 -3.72 -18.21 7.22
CA ALA A 60 -2.36 -18.20 7.79
C ALA A 60 -1.26 -18.31 6.71
N LEU A 61 -1.63 -18.70 5.48
CA LEU A 61 -0.77 -18.85 4.29
C LEU A 61 -0.69 -17.61 3.38
N ILE A 62 -1.63 -16.65 3.43
CA ILE A 62 -1.75 -15.58 2.40
C ILE A 62 -0.75 -14.41 2.62
N PHE A 63 -0.14 -14.34 3.81
CA PHE A 63 0.81 -13.27 4.13
C PHE A 63 2.20 -13.46 3.48
N ASP A 64 2.58 -14.71 3.14
CA ASP A 64 3.77 -14.95 2.31
C ASP A 64 3.49 -14.54 0.85
N ASP A 65 2.28 -14.83 0.33
CA ASP A 65 1.90 -14.46 -1.03
C ASP A 65 1.84 -12.92 -1.26
N ILE A 66 1.42 -12.15 -0.27
CA ILE A 66 1.40 -10.67 -0.37
C ILE A 66 2.82 -10.10 -0.32
N ARG A 67 3.70 -10.68 0.50
CA ARG A 67 5.11 -10.29 0.51
C ARG A 67 5.74 -10.61 -0.83
N ASP A 68 5.52 -11.80 -1.37
CA ASP A 68 6.02 -12.22 -2.68
C ASP A 68 5.46 -11.32 -3.80
N LEU A 69 4.18 -10.95 -3.75
CA LEU A 69 3.57 -10.03 -4.70
C LEU A 69 4.18 -8.61 -4.60
N LEU A 70 4.36 -8.09 -3.39
CA LEU A 70 5.00 -6.79 -3.17
C LEU A 70 6.46 -6.81 -3.63
N ASP A 71 7.18 -7.89 -3.38
CA ASP A 71 8.55 -8.10 -3.83
C ASP A 71 8.62 -8.16 -5.36
N GLU A 72 7.68 -8.82 -6.04
CA GLU A 72 7.57 -8.79 -7.50
C GLU A 72 7.27 -7.39 -8.04
N GLN A 73 6.32 -6.67 -7.43
CA GLN A 73 6.00 -5.30 -7.85
C GLN A 73 7.19 -4.36 -7.65
N PHE A 74 7.88 -4.49 -6.52
CA PHE A 74 9.08 -3.73 -6.17
C PHE A 74 10.25 -4.08 -7.10
N ALA A 75 10.40 -5.36 -7.47
CA ALA A 75 11.40 -5.84 -8.41
C ALA A 75 11.25 -5.27 -9.82
N ARG A 76 10.05 -4.83 -10.22
CA ARG A 76 9.76 -4.22 -11.53
C ARG A 76 9.97 -2.70 -11.58
N LEU A 77 10.31 -2.08 -10.45
CA LEU A 77 10.59 -0.65 -10.37
C LEU A 77 12.03 -0.35 -10.81
N SER A 78 12.22 0.79 -11.46
CA SER A 78 13.55 1.36 -11.71
C SER A 78 14.26 1.70 -10.40
N ALA A 79 15.58 1.87 -10.46
CA ALA A 79 16.38 2.24 -9.29
C ALA A 79 15.84 3.52 -8.62
N SER A 80 15.52 4.55 -9.41
CA SER A 80 14.99 5.83 -8.90
C SER A 80 13.62 5.68 -8.24
N GLU A 81 12.73 4.84 -8.80
CA GLU A 81 11.41 4.58 -8.21
C GLU A 81 11.54 3.86 -6.86
N ARG A 82 12.45 2.88 -6.74
CA ARG A 82 12.72 2.19 -5.48
C ARG A 82 13.34 3.11 -4.44
N GLU A 83 14.27 3.97 -4.86
CA GLU A 83 14.91 4.93 -3.97
C GLU A 83 13.88 5.90 -3.37
N ILE A 84 12.98 6.41 -4.20
CA ILE A 84 11.85 7.25 -3.76
C ILE A 84 10.98 6.51 -2.74
N LEU A 85 10.55 5.27 -3.03
CA LEU A 85 9.69 4.50 -2.12
C LEU A 85 10.38 4.15 -0.81
N ILE A 86 11.66 3.76 -0.85
CA ILE A 86 12.45 3.47 0.36
C ILE A 86 12.57 4.74 1.22
N TRP A 87 12.85 5.88 0.59
CA TRP A 87 13.01 7.14 1.33
C TRP A 87 11.70 7.55 2.00
N LEU A 88 10.58 7.49 1.29
CA LEU A 88 9.25 7.76 1.85
C LEU A 88 8.87 6.78 2.96
N ALA A 89 9.25 5.50 2.83
CA ALA A 89 9.02 4.49 3.85
C ALA A 89 9.83 4.73 5.13
N ILE A 90 11.00 5.39 5.03
CA ILE A 90 11.83 5.78 6.17
C ILE A 90 11.29 7.04 6.83
N GLU A 91 10.95 8.07 6.06
CA GLU A 91 10.49 9.37 6.60
C GLU A 91 9.13 9.25 7.27
N ARG A 92 8.21 8.45 6.69
CA ARG A 92 6.85 8.19 7.21
C ARG A 92 5.97 9.43 7.40
N GLU A 93 6.42 10.60 6.97
CA GLU A 93 5.65 11.84 6.91
C GLU A 93 5.42 12.28 5.46
N ALA A 94 4.35 13.06 5.26
CA ALA A 94 4.06 13.64 3.96
C ALA A 94 5.09 14.73 3.62
N LEU A 95 5.64 14.68 2.41
CA LEU A 95 6.67 15.62 1.95
C LEU A 95 6.24 16.30 0.66
N SER A 96 6.74 17.52 0.46
CA SER A 96 6.67 18.15 -0.85
C SER A 96 7.61 17.43 -1.83
N PRO A 97 7.28 17.41 -3.14
CA PRO A 97 8.18 16.85 -4.15
C PRO A 97 9.56 17.53 -4.18
N GLN A 98 9.64 18.82 -3.79
CA GLN A 98 10.91 19.54 -3.69
C GLN A 98 11.77 18.99 -2.54
N LEU A 99 11.19 18.86 -1.34
CA LEU A 99 11.91 18.38 -0.17
C LEU A 99 12.35 16.92 -0.36
N LEU A 100 11.51 16.09 -0.98
CA LEU A 100 11.88 14.72 -1.33
C LEU A 100 13.07 14.70 -2.31
N ARG A 101 13.07 15.56 -3.33
CA ARG A 101 14.19 15.64 -4.30
C ARG A 101 15.49 16.04 -3.61
N ASP A 102 15.46 17.03 -2.73
CA ASP A 102 16.66 17.57 -2.08
C ASP A 102 17.31 16.59 -1.12
N ASN A 103 16.54 15.64 -0.59
CA ASN A 103 17.03 14.61 0.33
C ASN A 103 17.51 13.31 -0.36
N LEU A 104 17.22 13.13 -1.65
CA LEU A 104 17.71 11.98 -2.39
C LEU A 104 19.16 12.22 -2.83
N VAL A 105 20.08 11.43 -2.26
CA VAL A 105 21.53 11.58 -2.41
C VAL A 105 22.02 11.31 -3.85
N LYS A 106 21.22 10.62 -4.68
CA LYS A 106 21.64 10.11 -6.01
C LYS A 106 20.62 10.30 -7.14
N VAL A 107 19.80 11.35 -7.14
CA VAL A 107 18.99 11.62 -8.35
C VAL A 107 19.93 12.07 -9.48
N GLU A 108 20.29 11.13 -10.36
CA GLU A 108 20.92 11.46 -11.63
C GLU A 108 20.05 12.49 -12.36
N ALA A 109 20.64 13.67 -12.55
CA ALA A 109 20.19 14.81 -13.35
C ALA A 109 18.68 14.87 -13.65
N GLY A 110 17.90 15.49 -12.76
CA GLY A 110 16.68 16.25 -13.08
C GLY A 110 15.49 15.53 -13.74
N GLY A 111 15.68 14.93 -14.91
CA GLY A 111 14.66 14.22 -15.70
C GLY A 111 14.18 12.92 -15.06
N SER A 112 15.06 12.17 -14.39
CA SER A 112 14.72 10.86 -13.81
C SER A 112 13.70 10.94 -12.66
N PHE A 113 13.76 11.99 -11.82
CA PHE A 113 12.90 12.06 -10.62
C PHE A 113 11.43 12.34 -10.92
N LEU A 114 11.12 13.29 -11.82
CA LEU A 114 9.72 13.58 -12.15
C LEU A 114 9.07 12.41 -12.91
N GLU A 115 9.84 11.74 -13.76
CA GLU A 115 9.39 10.53 -14.47
C GLU A 115 9.11 9.39 -13.50
N ALA A 116 10.00 9.16 -12.53
CA ALA A 116 9.81 8.17 -11.47
C ALA A 116 8.57 8.49 -10.62
N LEU A 117 8.40 9.75 -10.19
CA LEU A 117 7.25 10.18 -9.41
C LEU A 117 5.93 9.99 -10.18
N SER A 118 5.90 10.37 -11.45
CA SER A 118 4.74 10.19 -12.33
C SER A 118 4.44 8.71 -12.58
N SER A 119 5.46 7.87 -12.76
CA SER A 119 5.30 6.42 -12.93
C SER A 119 4.74 5.77 -11.66
N LEU A 120 5.30 6.09 -10.48
CA LEU A 120 4.79 5.58 -9.20
C LEU A 120 3.35 6.01 -8.95
N GLN A 121 2.99 7.27 -9.27
CA GLN A 121 1.62 7.76 -9.14
C GLN A 121 0.65 7.02 -10.09
N ARG A 122 1.04 6.77 -11.35
CA ARG A 122 0.24 5.98 -12.30
C ARG A 122 0.03 4.54 -11.84
N ARG A 123 1.00 3.98 -11.11
CA ARG A 123 0.91 2.65 -10.49
C ARG A 123 0.18 2.65 -9.14
N SER A 124 -0.34 3.80 -8.71
CA SER A 124 -0.99 3.99 -7.40
C SER A 124 -0.12 3.61 -6.21
N LEU A 125 1.22 3.73 -6.35
CA LEU A 125 2.19 3.47 -5.28
C LEU A 125 2.51 4.70 -4.42
N LEU A 126 1.90 5.85 -4.74
CA LEU A 126 2.01 7.09 -3.97
C LEU A 126 0.62 7.61 -3.65
N GLU A 127 0.44 8.10 -2.42
CA GLU A 127 -0.74 8.82 -1.99
C GLU A 127 -0.44 10.32 -1.91
N GLN A 128 -1.42 11.15 -2.26
CA GLN A 128 -1.32 12.60 -2.12
C GLN A 128 -2.17 13.03 -0.93
N SER A 129 -1.53 13.68 0.03
CA SER A 129 -2.21 14.38 1.10
C SER A 129 -2.98 15.56 0.49
N ALA A 130 -4.26 15.70 0.85
CA ALA A 130 -5.11 16.82 0.45
C ALA A 130 -4.66 18.13 1.12
#